data_AF-A0A1A8QW91-F1
#
_entry.id   AF-A0A1A8QW91-F1
#
_cell.length_a   1.000
_cell.length_b   1.000
_cell.length_c   1.000
_cell.angle_alpha   90.00
_cell.angle_beta   90.00
_cell.angle_gamma   90.00
#
_symmetry.space_group_name_H-M   'P 1'
#
loop_
_entity.id
_entity.type
_entity.pdbx_description
1 polymer ?
#
loop_
_entity_poly.entity_id
_entity_poly.type
_entity_poly.pdbx_seq_one_letter_code
_entity_poly.pdbx_strand_id
1 'polypeptide(L)'
;PIYLRLLPGGVLQMYFEKGLEKPFKEFQLLPQCRLSDLKVESYSEPRKVLTVKVEHFSYTEKKRYHPKQEVNHDAEVEQLLKFGSTVHSDMEDLVVSIEEELFKLSVPHQQRRNYEEQELSLQITDHIWILMDTSGGVKERAAFTQIHCLAFLSGQGD
;
A
#
# COMPACT_ATOMS: atom_id res chain seq x y z
N PRO A 1 -21.07 2.08 -12.17
CA PRO A 1 -19.59 2.24 -12.15
C PRO A 1 -19.24 3.38 -11.19
N ILE A 2 -18.09 3.34 -10.53
CA ILE A 2 -17.60 4.45 -9.70
C ILE A 2 -16.40 5.08 -10.41
N TYR A 3 -16.39 6.40 -10.52
CA TYR A 3 -15.28 7.15 -11.11
C TYR A 3 -14.35 7.63 -10.01
N LEU A 4 -13.04 7.47 -10.23
CA LEU A 4 -12.00 7.82 -9.27
C LEU A 4 -11.21 9.02 -9.78
N ARG A 5 -10.81 9.89 -8.86
CA ARG A 5 -9.82 10.94 -9.08
C ARG A 5 -8.85 10.92 -7.91
N LEU A 6 -7.58 10.71 -8.19
CA LEU A 6 -6.50 10.80 -7.21
C LEU A 6 -5.87 12.20 -7.29
N LEU A 7 -5.87 12.92 -6.17
CA LEU A 7 -5.24 14.22 -6.06
C LEU A 7 -3.85 14.10 -5.41
N PRO A 8 -2.92 15.04 -5.69
CA PRO A 8 -1.65 15.13 -4.98
C PRO A 8 -1.85 15.22 -3.47
N GLY A 9 -0.97 14.56 -2.71
CA GLY A 9 -1.12 14.38 -1.27
C GLY A 9 -1.98 13.18 -0.88
N GLY A 10 -2.31 12.30 -1.84
CA GLY A 10 -2.98 11.03 -1.56
C GLY A 10 -4.48 11.12 -1.26
N VAL A 11 -5.17 12.16 -1.74
CA VAL A 11 -6.63 12.27 -1.57
C VAL A 11 -7.33 11.55 -2.72
N LEU A 12 -7.99 10.44 -2.43
CA LEU A 12 -8.79 9.69 -3.38
C LEU A 12 -10.25 10.12 -3.32
N GLN A 13 -10.75 10.70 -4.42
CA GLN A 13 -12.12 11.14 -4.57
C GLN A 13 -12.92 10.15 -5.43
N MET A 14 -14.17 9.90 -5.03
CA MET A 14 -15.08 8.96 -5.69
C MET A 14 -16.36 9.66 -6.14
N TYR A 15 -16.76 9.40 -7.38
CA TYR A 15 -17.91 10.04 -8.03
C TYR A 15 -18.86 8.99 -8.63
N PHE A 16 -20.17 9.22 -8.54
CA PHE A 16 -21.16 8.37 -9.20
C PHE A 16 -21.17 8.56 -10.72
N GLU A 17 -20.83 9.78 -11.16
CA GLU A 17 -20.83 10.17 -12.57
C GLU A 17 -19.63 11.05 -12.89
N LYS A 18 -19.17 11.01 -14.15
CA LYS A 18 -18.12 11.91 -14.64
C LYS A 18 -18.64 13.35 -14.69
N GLY A 19 -17.80 14.32 -14.34
CA GLY A 19 -18.11 15.74 -14.45
C GLY A 19 -18.85 16.35 -13.26
N LEU A 20 -19.19 15.55 -12.23
CA LEU A 20 -19.71 16.09 -10.98
C LEU A 20 -18.65 16.95 -10.27
N GLU A 21 -19.08 18.09 -9.72
CA GLU A 21 -18.19 19.00 -8.99
C GLU A 21 -17.78 18.44 -7.62
N LYS A 22 -18.70 17.73 -6.95
CA LYS A 22 -18.49 17.21 -5.60
C LYS A 22 -18.41 15.69 -5.60
N PRO A 23 -17.38 15.08 -4.98
CA PRO A 23 -17.35 13.64 -4.78
C PRO A 23 -18.40 13.23 -3.76
N PHE A 24 -18.90 11.98 -3.88
CA PHE A 24 -19.77 11.40 -2.85
C PHE A 24 -18.95 10.84 -1.68
N LYS A 25 -17.68 10.52 -1.91
CA LYS A 25 -16.75 10.04 -0.88
C LYS A 25 -15.34 10.51 -1.20
N GLU A 26 -14.64 10.92 -0.17
CA GLU A 26 -13.20 11.17 -0.20
C GLU A 26 -12.51 10.24 0.80
N PHE A 27 -11.28 9.83 0.47
CA PHE A 27 -10.46 8.98 1.31
C PHE A 27 -9.02 9.47 1.29
N GLN A 28 -8.45 9.73 2.47
CA GLN A 28 -7.05 10.10 2.60
C GLN A 28 -6.19 8.84 2.69
N LEU A 29 -5.34 8.62 1.69
CA LEU A 29 -4.30 7.61 1.75
C LEU A 29 -3.30 7.98 2.85
N LEU A 30 -2.88 6.96 3.62
CA LEU A 30 -1.86 7.09 4.64
C LEU A 30 -0.54 6.49 4.12
N PRO A 31 0.64 7.00 4.52
CA PRO A 31 1.93 6.42 4.14
C PRO A 31 2.10 4.94 4.51
N GLN A 32 1.35 4.47 5.50
CA GLN A 32 1.33 3.08 5.94
C GLN A 32 0.38 2.20 5.13
N CYS A 33 -0.33 2.77 4.14
CA CYS A 33 -1.16 1.99 3.24
C CYS A 33 -0.28 1.21 2.25
N ARG A 34 -0.74 0.02 1.87
CA ARG A 34 -0.21 -0.78 0.78
C ARG A 34 -1.35 -1.34 -0.04
N LEU A 35 -1.07 -1.65 -1.30
CA LEU A 35 -2.01 -2.41 -2.12
C LEU A 35 -1.79 -3.91 -1.93
N SER A 36 -2.88 -4.68 -1.90
CA SER A 36 -2.80 -6.12 -2.01
C SER A 36 -2.43 -6.56 -3.43
N ASP A 37 -2.02 -7.81 -3.61
CA ASP A 37 -1.95 -8.39 -4.95
C ASP A 37 -3.31 -8.32 -5.66
N LEU A 38 -3.27 -8.21 -6.99
CA LEU A 38 -4.45 -8.32 -7.86
C LEU A 38 -5.01 -9.75 -7.78
N LYS A 39 -6.31 -9.87 -7.49
CA LYS A 39 -7.00 -11.16 -7.35
C LYS A 39 -8.26 -11.22 -8.20
N VAL A 40 -8.42 -12.30 -8.95
CA VAL A 40 -9.66 -12.58 -9.69
C VAL A 40 -10.69 -13.18 -8.75
N GLU A 41 -11.84 -12.52 -8.62
CA GLU A 41 -12.97 -12.98 -7.80
C GLU A 41 -14.23 -13.20 -8.65
N SER A 42 -15.14 -14.06 -8.18
CA SER A 42 -16.46 -14.23 -8.81
C SER A 42 -17.35 -13.03 -8.46
N TYR A 43 -17.96 -12.43 -9.49
CA TYR A 43 -18.92 -11.34 -9.34
C TYR A 43 -20.13 -11.63 -10.22
N SER A 44 -21.22 -12.17 -9.65
CA SER A 44 -22.40 -12.67 -10.39
C SER A 44 -22.04 -13.69 -11.49
N GLU A 45 -22.24 -14.99 -11.24
CA GLU A 45 -22.08 -16.06 -12.25
C GLU A 45 -22.74 -15.65 -13.59
N PRO A 46 -22.03 -15.61 -14.74
CA PRO A 46 -20.68 -16.13 -15.04
C PRO A 46 -19.53 -15.09 -15.02
N ARG A 47 -19.72 -13.88 -14.49
CA ARG A 47 -18.75 -12.78 -14.59
C ARG A 47 -17.67 -12.87 -13.51
N LYS A 48 -16.42 -12.61 -13.93
CA LYS A 48 -15.24 -12.46 -13.06
C LYS A 48 -14.87 -11.00 -12.97
N VAL A 49 -14.33 -10.59 -11.82
CA VAL A 49 -13.86 -9.23 -11.58
C VAL A 49 -12.44 -9.30 -11.03
N LEU A 50 -11.57 -8.40 -11.48
CA LEU A 50 -10.25 -8.23 -10.90
C LEU A 50 -10.36 -7.29 -9.71
N THR A 51 -9.79 -7.67 -8.58
CA THR A 51 -9.90 -6.93 -7.31
C THR A 51 -8.54 -6.56 -6.75
N VAL A 52 -8.48 -5.41 -6.10
CA VAL A 52 -7.32 -4.95 -5.32
C VAL A 52 -7.83 -4.27 -4.06
N LYS A 53 -7.08 -4.38 -2.97
CA LYS A 53 -7.41 -3.77 -1.68
C LYS A 53 -6.40 -2.67 -1.35
N VAL A 54 -6.87 -1.64 -0.67
CA VAL A 54 -6.00 -0.71 0.07
C VAL A 54 -6.02 -1.16 1.52
N GLU A 55 -4.85 -1.50 2.03
CA GLU A 55 -4.66 -2.07 3.36
C GLU A 55 -3.76 -1.16 4.18
N HIS A 56 -4.19 -0.80 5.39
CA HIS A 56 -3.37 -0.06 6.34
C HIS A 56 -2.57 -1.04 7.20
N PHE A 57 -1.25 -0.87 7.23
CA PHE A 57 -0.35 -1.66 8.06
C PHE A 57 0.00 -0.89 9.33
N SER A 58 -0.29 -1.49 10.47
CA SER A 58 0.16 -1.01 11.77
C SER A 58 0.90 -2.11 12.51
N TYR A 59 1.71 -1.74 13.49
CA TYR A 59 2.50 -2.68 14.26
C TYR A 59 2.35 -2.40 15.74
N THR A 60 2.20 -3.47 16.52
CA THR A 60 1.99 -3.41 17.97
C THR A 60 3.01 -4.28 18.69
N GLU A 61 3.59 -3.75 19.77
CA GLU A 61 4.36 -4.54 20.73
C GLU A 61 3.39 -5.18 21.72
N LYS A 62 3.43 -6.51 21.81
CA LYS A 62 2.61 -7.30 22.73
C LYS A 62 3.50 -8.01 23.73
N LYS A 63 3.32 -7.69 25.02
CA LYS A 63 4.02 -8.35 26.12
C LYS A 63 3.51 -9.78 26.29
N ARG A 64 4.43 -10.75 26.38
CA ARG A 64 4.07 -12.12 26.77
C ARG A 64 4.05 -12.26 28.29
N TYR A 65 3.04 -12.95 28.80
CA TYR A 65 2.98 -13.37 30.20
C TYR A 65 3.79 -14.66 30.38
N HIS A 66 5.12 -14.58 30.24
CA HIS A 66 6.05 -15.67 30.52
C HIS A 66 7.02 -15.29 31.66
N PRO A 67 7.69 -16.27 32.30
CA PRO A 67 8.69 -15.99 33.34
C PRO A 67 9.88 -15.17 32.84
N LYS A 68 10.14 -15.20 31.52
CA LYS A 68 11.06 -14.29 30.83
C LYS A 68 10.26 -13.16 30.19
N GLN A 69 10.75 -11.94 30.34
CA GLN A 69 10.21 -10.76 29.68
C GLN A 69 10.53 -10.89 28.19
N GLU A 70 9.54 -11.32 27.42
CA GLU A 70 9.59 -11.45 25.96
C GLU A 70 8.46 -10.63 25.36
N VAL A 71 8.74 -9.88 24.30
CA VAL A 71 7.72 -9.19 23.51
C VAL A 71 7.62 -9.75 22.10
N ASN A 72 6.45 -9.56 21.47
CA ASN A 72 6.26 -9.79 20.04
C ASN A 72 5.94 -8.47 19.36
N HIS A 73 6.49 -8.30 18.15
CA HIS A 73 6.19 -7.22 17.25
C HIS A 73 5.27 -7.71 16.13
N ASP A 74 3.97 -7.63 16.35
CA ASP A 74 2.98 -8.18 15.42
C ASP A 74 2.44 -7.10 14.48
N ALA A 75 2.32 -7.46 13.19
CA ALA A 75 1.65 -6.66 12.19
C ALA A 75 0.12 -6.81 12.31
N GLU A 76 -0.59 -5.68 12.26
CA GLU A 76 -2.04 -5.60 12.18
C GLU A 76 -2.40 -4.92 10.85
N VAL A 77 -3.17 -5.65 10.02
CA VAL A 77 -3.55 -5.22 8.68
C VAL A 77 -5.06 -4.95 8.64
N GLU A 78 -5.43 -3.72 8.31
CA GLU A 78 -6.82 -3.29 8.17
C GLU A 78 -7.16 -3.03 6.70
N GLN A 79 -8.20 -3.66 6.17
CA GLN A 79 -8.67 -3.37 4.82
C GLN A 79 -9.52 -2.10 4.82
N LEU A 80 -9.00 -1.03 4.23
CA LEU A 80 -9.66 0.28 4.17
C LEU A 80 -10.63 0.40 2.99
N LEU A 81 -10.18 -0.06 1.82
CA LEU A 81 -10.93 -0.02 0.57
C LEU A 81 -10.72 -1.31 -0.21
N LYS A 82 -11.69 -1.64 -1.06
CA LYS A 82 -11.59 -2.71 -2.04
C LYS A 82 -12.17 -2.21 -3.36
N PHE A 83 -11.37 -2.30 -4.42
CA PHE A 83 -11.78 -1.97 -5.76
C PHE A 83 -11.99 -3.25 -6.57
N GLY A 84 -12.87 -3.15 -7.55
CA GLY A 84 -13.13 -4.22 -8.49
C GLY A 84 -13.44 -3.64 -9.87
N SER A 85 -12.79 -4.15 -10.91
CA SER A 85 -13.08 -3.83 -12.30
C SER A 85 -13.08 -5.08 -13.17
N THR A 86 -13.91 -5.07 -14.21
CA THR A 86 -13.86 -6.07 -15.29
C THR A 86 -12.89 -5.66 -16.40
N VAL A 87 -12.30 -4.46 -16.31
CA VAL A 87 -11.33 -3.92 -17.26
C VAL A 87 -9.95 -4.01 -16.61
N HIS A 88 -9.05 -4.78 -17.23
CA HIS A 88 -7.70 -5.05 -16.68
C HIS A 88 -6.84 -3.79 -16.62
N SER A 89 -6.79 -3.03 -17.71
CA SER A 89 -5.99 -1.80 -17.81
C SER A 89 -6.39 -0.77 -16.75
N ASP A 90 -7.70 -0.64 -16.46
CA ASP A 90 -8.18 0.27 -15.41
C ASP A 90 -7.62 -0.10 -14.02
N MET A 91 -7.40 -1.40 -13.75
CA MET A 91 -6.82 -1.87 -12.49
C MET A 91 -5.31 -1.67 -12.45
N GLU A 92 -4.61 -1.90 -13.57
CA GLU A 92 -3.17 -1.61 -13.68
C GLU A 92 -2.91 -0.12 -13.47
N ASP A 93 -3.66 0.75 -14.15
CA ASP A 93 -3.57 2.20 -14.02
C ASP A 93 -3.85 2.65 -12.59
N LEU A 94 -4.87 2.07 -11.93
CA LEU A 94 -5.21 2.35 -10.53
C LEU A 94 -4.07 1.97 -9.58
N VAL A 95 -3.50 0.77 -9.75
CA VAL A 95 -2.42 0.25 -8.91
C VAL A 95 -1.19 1.16 -9.00
N VAL A 96 -0.72 1.42 -10.22
CA VAL A 96 0.44 2.28 -10.48
C VAL A 96 0.22 3.68 -9.92
N SER A 97 -0.95 4.28 -10.19
CA SER A 97 -1.25 5.64 -9.74
C SER A 97 -1.28 5.76 -8.21
N ILE A 98 -1.85 4.78 -7.51
CA ILE A 98 -1.89 4.79 -6.04
C ILE A 98 -0.49 4.54 -5.47
N GLU A 99 0.27 3.59 -6.00
CA GLU A 99 1.63 3.30 -5.52
C GLU A 99 2.53 4.53 -5.67
N GLU A 100 2.57 5.14 -6.86
CA GLU A 100 3.34 6.36 -7.10
C GLU A 100 2.97 7.50 -6.14
N GLU A 101 1.69 7.64 -5.81
CA GLU A 101 1.27 8.68 -4.88
C GLU A 101 1.64 8.33 -3.43
N LEU A 102 1.50 7.07 -3.01
CA LEU A 102 1.95 6.61 -1.70
C LEU A 102 3.44 6.87 -1.49
N PHE A 103 4.28 6.69 -2.52
CA PHE A 103 5.72 7.00 -2.46
C PHE A 103 6.02 8.48 -2.24
N LYS A 104 5.13 9.38 -2.66
CA LYS A 104 5.30 10.83 -2.49
C LYS A 104 4.82 11.29 -1.12
N LEU A 105 4.04 10.49 -0.40
CA LEU A 105 3.52 10.88 0.91
C LEU A 105 4.66 10.96 1.93
N SER A 106 4.67 12.06 2.68
CA SER A 106 5.60 12.21 3.80
C SER A 106 5.18 11.31 4.94
N VAL A 107 6.13 10.59 5.53
CA VAL A 107 5.89 9.80 6.74
C VAL A 107 5.46 10.77 7.85
N PRO A 108 4.31 10.57 8.52
CA PRO A 108 3.87 11.48 9.55
C PRO A 108 4.81 11.37 10.74
N HIS A 109 4.95 12.45 11.51
CA HIS A 109 5.71 12.40 12.76
C HIS A 109 5.07 11.37 13.70
N GLN A 110 5.76 10.26 13.95
CA GLN A 110 5.30 9.25 14.90
C GLN A 110 5.58 9.75 16.32
N GLN A 111 4.59 9.61 17.20
CA GLN A 111 4.79 9.89 18.61
C GLN A 111 5.92 9.01 19.15
N ARG A 112 6.77 9.58 20.03
CA ARG A 112 7.80 8.82 20.72
C ARG A 112 7.13 7.69 21.50
N ARG A 113 7.60 6.46 21.28
CA ARG A 113 7.19 5.26 22.01
C ARG A 113 8.40 4.71 22.76
N ASN A 114 8.13 4.03 23.86
CA ASN A 114 9.12 3.24 24.56
C ASN A 114 8.80 1.77 24.28
N TYR A 115 9.77 1.07 23.72
CA TYR A 115 9.71 -0.36 23.43
C TYR A 115 10.58 -1.12 24.45
N GLU A 116 10.11 -2.29 24.85
CA GLU A 116 10.83 -3.18 25.76
C GLU A 116 12.02 -3.83 25.06
N GLU A 117 11.83 -4.23 23.80
CA GLU A 117 12.89 -4.75 22.94
C GLU A 117 13.09 -3.82 21.74
N GLN A 118 14.33 -3.36 21.55
CA GLN A 118 14.65 -2.51 20.41
C GLN A 118 14.94 -3.36 19.16
N GLU A 119 14.23 -3.08 18.08
CA GLU A 119 14.36 -3.81 16.83
C GLU A 119 14.29 -2.85 15.62
N LEU A 120 15.14 -3.10 14.63
CA LEU A 120 15.09 -2.46 13.32
C LEU A 120 15.10 -3.54 12.24
N SER A 121 14.08 -3.55 11.41
CA SER A 121 13.98 -4.44 10.25
C SER A 121 13.93 -3.61 8.97
N LEU A 122 14.75 -3.98 8.00
CA LEU A 122 14.76 -3.39 6.67
C LEU A 122 14.44 -4.46 5.63
N GLN A 123 13.45 -4.19 4.78
CA GLN A 123 13.16 -5.00 3.60
C GLN A 123 13.40 -4.15 2.36
N ILE A 124 14.26 -4.65 1.47
CA ILE A 124 14.59 -4.00 0.19
C ILE A 124 14.03 -4.87 -0.94
N THR A 125 13.31 -4.26 -1.88
CA THR A 125 12.71 -4.96 -3.01
C THR A 125 13.01 -4.21 -4.30
N ASP A 126 13.61 -4.90 -5.25
CA ASP A 126 13.93 -4.36 -6.57
C ASP A 126 12.94 -4.89 -7.61
N HIS A 127 12.27 -3.98 -8.31
CA HIS A 127 11.44 -4.27 -9.47
C HIS A 127 12.21 -3.88 -10.73
N ILE A 128 12.49 -4.85 -11.61
CA ILE A 128 13.33 -4.64 -12.79
C ILE A 128 12.50 -4.98 -14.04
N TRP A 129 12.40 -4.02 -14.95
CA TRP A 129 11.78 -4.19 -16.26
C TRP A 129 12.85 -4.19 -17.33
N ILE A 130 12.77 -5.14 -18.25
CA ILE A 130 13.68 -5.26 -19.39
C ILE A 130 12.84 -5.48 -20.64
N LEU A 131 12.94 -4.55 -21.60
CA LEU A 131 12.37 -4.73 -22.92
C LEU A 131 13.43 -5.34 -23.83
N MET A 132 13.12 -6.48 -24.45
CA MET A 132 14.02 -7.17 -25.38
C MET A 132 13.46 -7.15 -26.80
N ASP A 133 14.36 -7.22 -27.78
CA ASP A 133 14.03 -7.48 -29.17
C ASP A 133 13.84 -8.98 -29.45
N THR A 134 13.43 -9.31 -30.68
CA THR A 134 13.18 -10.70 -31.10
C THR A 134 14.44 -11.55 -31.19
N SER A 135 15.63 -10.95 -31.20
CA SER A 135 16.93 -11.64 -31.14
C SER A 135 17.47 -11.77 -29.71
N GLY A 136 16.74 -11.29 -28.70
CA GLY A 136 17.16 -11.29 -27.30
C GLY A 136 18.07 -10.12 -26.90
N GLY A 137 18.24 -9.13 -27.78
CA GLY A 137 18.94 -7.88 -27.47
C GLY A 137 18.11 -6.98 -26.56
N VAL A 138 18.73 -6.38 -25.55
CA VAL A 138 18.05 -5.46 -24.62
C VAL A 138 17.84 -4.11 -25.31
N LYS A 139 16.58 -3.68 -25.45
CA LYS A 139 16.19 -2.36 -25.94
C LYS A 139 16.10 -1.32 -24.82
N GLU A 140 15.42 -1.67 -23.72
CA GLU A 140 15.20 -0.77 -22.59
C GLU A 140 15.36 -1.52 -21.27
N ARG A 141 15.75 -0.80 -20.23
CA ARG A 141 15.82 -1.31 -18.86
C ARG A 141 15.40 -0.22 -17.89
N ALA A 142 14.60 -0.59 -16.91
CA ALA A 142 14.23 0.25 -15.78
C ALA A 142 14.34 -0.58 -14.50
N ALA A 143 14.72 0.07 -13.41
CA ALA A 143 14.72 -0.55 -12.10
C ALA A 143 14.12 0.41 -11.08
N PHE A 144 13.35 -0.12 -10.16
CA PHE A 144 12.72 0.60 -9.06
C PHE A 144 13.03 -0.14 -7.75
N THR A 145 13.59 0.57 -6.78
CA THR A 145 13.96 0.00 -5.47
C THR A 145 13.06 0.56 -4.39
N GLN A 146 12.35 -0.32 -3.71
CA GLN A 146 11.51 -0.02 -2.57
C GLN A 146 12.22 -0.44 -1.28
N ILE A 147 12.37 0.51 -0.34
CA ILE A 147 12.95 0.25 0.98
C ILE A 147 11.86 0.42 2.03
N HIS A 148 11.49 -0.67 2.68
CA HIS A 148 10.60 -0.69 3.82
C HIS A 148 11.40 -0.75 5.11
N CYS A 149 11.16 0.22 5.98
CA CYS A 149 11.77 0.30 7.30
C CYS A 149 10.70 0.11 8.38
N LEU A 150 10.93 -0.85 9.27
CA LEU A 150 10.15 -1.09 10.47
C LEU A 150 11.07 -0.89 11.68
N ALA A 151 10.69 0.01 12.58
CA ALA A 151 11.53 0.40 13.70
C ALA A 151 10.72 0.41 15.00
N PHE A 152 11.15 -0.42 15.95
CA PHE A 152 10.75 -0.40 17.36
C PHE A 152 11.92 0.20 18.14
N LEU A 153 12.07 1.51 18.05
CA LEU A 153 13.18 2.25 18.67
C LEU A 153 12.65 3.23 19.70
N SER A 154 13.14 3.12 20.93
CA SER A 154 12.83 4.07 21.99
C SER A 154 13.60 5.36 21.73
N GLY A 155 12.93 6.52 21.82
CA GLY A 155 13.63 7.80 21.78
C GLY A 155 14.59 7.91 22.97
N GLN A 156 15.79 8.49 22.77
CA GLN A 156 16.60 8.89 23.91
C GLN A 156 15.77 9.85 24.77
N GLY A 157 15.65 9.53 26.07
CA GLY A 157 15.16 10.48 27.06
C GLY A 157 16.07 11.71 27.07
N ASP A 158 15.50 12.86 27.40
CA ASP A 158 16.30 14.02 27.79
C ASP A 158 17.15 13.68 29.03
#